data_AF-A0A6C0HJW2-F1
#
_entry.id   AF-A0A6C0HJW2-F1
#
_cell.length_a   1.000
_cell.length_b   1.000
_cell.length_c   1.000
_cell.angle_alpha   90.00
_cell.angle_beta   90.00
_cell.angle_gamma   90.00
#
_symmetry.space_group_name_H-M   'P 1'
#
loop_
_entity.id
_entity.type
_entity.pdbx_description
1 polymer ?
#
loop_
_entity_poly.entity_id
_entity_poly.type
_entity_poly.pdbx_seq_one_letter_code
_entity_poly.pdbx_strand_id
1 'polypeptide(L)' 'MNKSGCRVVIVFVVFIIIIFVAYGGNRIEAFVDAPRCGVDLPSCVGKDVRCINGYCKSDKAPTLPPFSDLPIMPSL' A
#
# COMPACT_ATOMS: atom_id res chain seq x y z
N MET A 1 28.32 27.03 16.62
CA MET A 1 27.10 26.23 16.39
C MET A 1 26.28 26.20 17.68
N ASN A 2 25.17 26.95 17.73
CA ASN A 2 24.37 27.08 18.94
C ASN A 2 23.63 25.77 19.23
N LYS A 3 23.81 25.23 20.44
CA LYS A 3 23.14 24.00 20.92
C LYS A 3 21.62 24.05 20.74
N SER A 4 21.01 25.24 20.83
CA SER A 4 19.58 25.44 20.59
C SER A 4 19.16 25.21 19.13
N GLY A 5 19.98 25.58 18.15
CA GLY A 5 19.68 25.36 16.74
C GLY A 5 19.65 23.88 16.36
N CYS A 6 20.55 23.09 16.96
CA CYS A 6 20.59 21.63 16.74
C CYS A 6 19.33 20.94 17.28
N ARG A 7 18.84 21.37 18.45
CA ARG A 7 17.60 20.83 19.04
C ARG A 7 16.37 21.09 18.18
N VAL A 8 16.27 22.28 17.59
CA VAL A 8 15.15 22.62 16.69
C VAL A 8 15.16 21.75 15.44
N VAL A 9 16.33 21.55 14.83
CA VAL A 9 16.46 20.69 13.64
C VAL A 9 16.07 19.25 13.94
N ILE A 10 16.51 18.70 15.08
CA ILE A 10 16.18 17.33 15.48
C ILE A 10 14.67 17.16 15.65
N VAL A 11 14.00 18.10 16.34
CA VAL A 11 12.54 18.06 16.52
C VAL A 11 11.82 18.10 15.17
N PHE A 12 12.28 18.94 14.25
CA PHE A 12 11.69 19.06 12.91
C PHE A 12 11.85 17.77 12.10
N VAL A 13 13.02 17.14 12.14
CA VAL A 13 13.30 15.88 11.43
C VAL A 13 12.44 14.74 11.98
N VAL A 14 12.34 14.61 13.31
CA VAL A 14 11.49 13.58 13.94
C VAL A 14 10.02 13.79 13.58
N PHE A 15 9.55 15.04 13.58
CA PHE A 15 8.17 15.36 13.20
C PHE A 15 7.87 14.98 11.74
N ILE A 16 8.79 15.27 10.81
CA ILE A 16 8.65 14.87 9.40
C ILE A 16 8.63 13.35 9.25
N ILE A 17 9.46 12.62 9.99
CA ILE A 17 9.47 11.14 9.96
C ILE A 17 8.14 10.59 10.46
N ILE A 18 7.58 11.14 11.54
CA ILE A 18 6.28 10.72 12.07
C ILE A 18 5.17 10.94 11.03
N ILE A 19 5.14 12.11 10.39
CA ILE A 19 4.18 12.39 9.31
C ILE A 19 4.40 11.43 8.13
N PHE A 20 5.64 11.24 7.69
CA PHE A 20 5.94 10.36 6.57
C PHE A 20 5.52 8.91 6.85
N VAL A 21 5.70 8.42 8.07
CA VAL A 21 5.24 7.06 8.46
C VAL A 21 3.73 7.01 8.59
N ALA A 22 3.11 8.01 9.22
CA ALA A 22 1.65 8.06 9.42
C ALA A 22 0.86 8.17 8.11
N TYR A 23 1.41 8.88 7.10
CA TYR A 23 0.76 9.09 5.81
C TYR A 23 1.33 8.22 4.67
N GLY A 24 2.56 7.69 4.83
CA GLY A 24 3.23 6.87 3.82
C GLY A 24 2.94 5.38 3.93
N GLY A 25 2.52 4.90 5.10
CA GLY A 25 2.15 3.51 5.32
C GLY A 25 0.63 3.33 5.26
N ASN A 26 0.11 2.93 4.10
CA ASN A 26 -1.04 2.00 3.95
C ASN A 26 -1.53 1.96 2.48
N ARG A 27 -0.62 1.65 1.56
CA ARG A 27 -1.03 0.90 0.36
C ARG A 27 -0.71 -0.56 0.59
N ILE A 28 -1.25 -1.12 1.66
CA ILE A 28 -1.37 -2.57 1.70
C ILE A 28 -2.38 -2.85 0.58
N GLU A 29 -1.94 -3.47 -0.51
CA GLU A 29 -2.86 -4.09 -1.48
C GLU A 29 -3.59 -5.29 -0.86
N ALA A 30 -4.06 -5.12 0.38
CA ALA A 30 -5.01 -6.01 1.00
C ALA A 30 -6.32 -5.85 0.24
N PHE A 31 -7.02 -6.96 0.07
CA PHE A 31 -8.31 -7.07 -0.60
C PHE A 31 -9.45 -6.22 0.03
N VAL A 32 -9.13 -5.30 0.94
CA VAL A 32 -10.07 -4.58 1.80
C VAL A 32 -10.69 -3.36 1.09
N ASP A 33 -9.97 -2.70 0.18
CA ASP A 33 -10.45 -1.46 -0.48
C ASP A 33 -10.39 -1.47 -2.02
N ALA A 34 -10.29 -2.65 -2.65
CA ALA A 34 -10.35 -2.70 -4.12
C ALA A 34 -11.78 -2.36 -4.59
N PRO A 35 -11.96 -1.40 -5.53
CA PRO A 35 -13.28 -1.08 -6.06
C PRO A 35 -13.91 -2.32 -6.67
N ARG A 36 -15.19 -2.54 -6.37
CA ARG A 36 -15.95 -3.68 -6.88
C ARG A 36 -16.44 -3.40 -8.30
N CYS A 37 -16.53 -4.47 -9.08
CA CYS A 37 -16.99 -4.45 -10.46
C CYS A 37 -17.86 -5.67 -10.74
N GLY A 38 -18.68 -5.62 -11.79
CA GLY A 38 -19.65 -6.65 -12.11
C GLY A 38 -20.70 -6.14 -13.10
N VAL A 39 -21.73 -6.95 -13.36
CA VAL A 39 -22.79 -6.61 -14.32
C VAL A 39 -23.60 -5.39 -13.87
N ASP A 40 -23.90 -5.29 -12.57
CA ASP A 40 -24.69 -4.21 -11.97
C ASP A 40 -23.85 -3.15 -11.22
N LEU A 41 -22.53 -3.19 -11.41
CA LEU A 41 -21.56 -2.33 -10.71
C LEU A 41 -20.81 -1.46 -11.73
N PRO A 42 -20.26 -0.31 -11.29
CA PRO A 42 -19.46 0.52 -12.18
C PRO A 42 -18.27 -0.25 -12.74
N SER A 43 -17.91 0.08 -13.98
CA SER A 43 -16.69 -0.45 -14.62
C SER A 43 -15.44 0.09 -13.93
N CYS A 44 -14.35 -0.68 -14.02
CA CYS A 44 -13.07 -0.27 -13.46
C CYS A 44 -12.51 0.98 -14.17
N VAL A 45 -12.11 1.97 -13.38
CA VAL A 45 -11.53 3.22 -13.88
C VAL A 45 -10.02 3.18 -13.71
N GLY A 46 -9.28 3.26 -14.81
CA GLY A 46 -7.81 3.27 -14.80
C GLY A 46 -7.22 2.67 -16.07
N LYS A 47 -5.96 2.99 -16.34
CA LYS A 47 -5.19 2.35 -17.41
C LYS A 47 -4.66 1.01 -16.89
N ASP A 48 -4.78 -0.05 -17.70
CA ASP A 48 -4.28 -1.40 -17.38
C ASP A 48 -4.94 -2.00 -16.11
N VAL A 49 -6.26 -1.79 -15.96
CA VAL A 49 -7.08 -2.34 -14.87
C VAL A 49 -8.23 -3.14 -15.48
N ARG A 50 -8.46 -4.36 -14.98
CA ARG A 50 -9.56 -5.24 -15.40
C ARG A 50 -10.36 -5.73 -14.20
N CYS A 51 -11.60 -6.14 -14.46
CA CYS A 51 -12.46 -6.76 -13.47
C CYS A 51 -12.10 -8.24 -13.33
N ILE A 52 -11.64 -8.66 -12.15
CA ILE A 52 -11.25 -10.05 -11.85
C ILE A 52 -11.92 -10.44 -10.53
N ASN A 53 -12.73 -11.51 -10.55
CA ASN A 53 -13.45 -12.02 -9.37
C ASN A 53 -14.29 -10.95 -8.63
N GLY A 54 -14.87 -9.99 -9.36
CA GLY A 54 -15.69 -8.92 -8.79
C GLY A 54 -14.91 -7.73 -8.22
N TYR A 55 -13.60 -7.68 -8.45
CA TYR A 55 -12.72 -6.59 -8.02
C TYR A 55 -11.92 -6.02 -9.17
N CYS A 56 -11.70 -4.71 -9.14
CA CYS A 56 -10.81 -4.04 -10.06
C CYS A 56 -9.36 -4.32 -9.68
N LYS A 57 -8.62 -4.96 -10.58
CA LYS A 57 -7.22 -5.34 -10.41
C LYS A 57 -6.37 -4.86 -11.58
N SER A 58 -5.14 -4.47 -11.29
CA SER A 58 -4.19 -4.08 -12.32
C SER A 58 -3.68 -5.31 -13.06
N ASP A 59 -3.38 -5.14 -14.34
CA ASP A 59 -2.74 -6.15 -15.20
C ASP A 59 -1.22 -6.26 -14.99
N LYS A 60 -0.66 -5.40 -14.14
CA LYS A 60 0.73 -5.52 -13.72
C LYS A 60 0.93 -6.83 -12.96
N ALA A 61 2.02 -7.54 -13.29
CA ALA A 61 2.38 -8.75 -12.59
C ALA A 61 2.50 -8.48 -11.07
N PRO A 62 1.82 -9.26 -10.22
CA PRO A 62 1.93 -9.08 -8.78
C PRO A 62 3.35 -9.41 -8.32
N THR A 63 3.90 -8.58 -7.45
CA THR A 63 5.16 -8.88 -6.76
C THR A 63 4.86 -9.66 -5.49
N LEU A 64 5.56 -10.78 -5.29
CA LEU A 64 5.50 -11.49 -4.02
C LEU A 64 6.00 -10.57 -2.90
N PRO A 65 5.26 -10.46 -1.78
CA PRO A 65 5.77 -9.77 -0.61
C PRO A 65 7.03 -10.49 -0.10
N PRO A 66 7.99 -9.78 0.52
CA PRO A 66 9.21 -10.38 1.04
C PRO A 66 8.95 -11.47 2.08
N PHE A 67 7.82 -11.38 2.78
CA PHE A 67 7.36 -12.32 3.79
C PHE A 67 5.88 -12.64 3.53
N SER A 68 5.53 -13.91 3.58
CA SER A 68 4.17 -14.42 3.43
C SER A 68 3.97 -15.54 4.43
N ASP A 69 2.89 -15.48 5.21
CA ASP A 69 2.52 -16.54 6.15
C ASP A 69 1.91 -17.76 5.45
N LEU A 70 1.64 -17.64 4.13
CA LEU A 70 1.10 -18.76 3.37
C LEU A 70 2.19 -19.80 3.07
N PRO A 71 1.91 -21.09 3.32
CA PRO A 71 2.83 -22.16 2.96
C PRO A 71 3.04 -22.20 1.45
N ILE A 72 4.29 -22.04 1.01
CA ILE A 72 4.68 -22.04 -0.41
C ILE A 72 4.60 -23.46 -1.01
N MET A 73 4.69 -24.49 -0.17
CA MET A 73 4.53 -25.90 -0.55
C MET A 73 3.49 -26.56 0.34
N PRO A 74 2.67 -27.50 -0.20
CA PRO A 74 1.80 -28.32 0.62
C PRO A 74 2.65 -29.15 1.60
N SER A 75 2.18 -29.28 2.83
CA SER A 75 2.75 -30.22 3.81
C SER A 75 2.55 -31.63 3.29
N LEU A 76 3.64 -32.39 3.17
CA LEU A 76 3.63 -33.82 2.84
C LEU A 76 2.89 -34.65 3.91
#